data_AF-A0A6A3IEP9-F1
#
_entry.id   AF-A0A6A3IEP9-F1
#
_cell.length_a   1.000
_cell.length_b   1.000
_cell.length_c   1.000
_cell.angle_alpha   90.00
_cell.angle_beta   90.00
_cell.angle_gamma   90.00
#
_symmetry.space_group_name_H-M   'P 1'
#
loop_
_entity.id
_entity.type
_entity.pdbx_description
1 polymer ?
#
loop_
_entity_poly.entity_id
_entity_poly.type
_entity_poly.pdbx_seq_one_letter_code
_entity_poly.pdbx_strand_id
1 'polypeptide(L)'
;MPKKRSANRVRGIPGRAPVERERRLIRHKEKELRAVILRLRALDRGDTSATAEERDACFREVRRLAVTPKGLVSEEFRRDLWPFLLGVSPAALNGSSNTGNGPQQAHRDAAQVEKDVERSLWHYDVLQGTKESERRVKRRALTQIIQGVLNANDELFYFQGYHDIVSVFLLTLGNSKGTLQAVRNVSETYQREPMRSGFEQVMATNRLLFPLLDAADEMLYRHLHESGVEPYFALPWMITWFAHQLRRFRDVVRLYDVFLVSHPLFSLYVSAAVLLNARDKILRCERDFGTMHGMLSNLPLAMDVEKVIARAIVLFHQLPPPQLLQRAQFESASRANTYLQFPFEHQPWPSATAPMLKEVPPLPPRQLRDGDISSYVGSWQVSIIVTAVAVGIVAAASAFAFRDRIGMRV
;
A
#
# COMPACT_ATOMS: atom_id res chain seq x y z
N MET A 1 -29.93 -44.78 45.88
CA MET A 1 -29.65 -44.60 44.44
C MET A 1 -29.81 -43.11 44.08
N PRO A 2 -28.73 -42.32 43.92
CA PRO A 2 -28.85 -40.88 43.72
C PRO A 2 -29.16 -40.54 42.25
N LYS A 3 -30.11 -39.60 42.06
CA LYS A 3 -30.51 -39.03 40.76
C LYS A 3 -29.36 -38.19 40.18
N LYS A 4 -28.87 -38.57 38.99
CA LYS A 4 -27.94 -37.77 38.19
C LYS A 4 -28.60 -36.44 37.82
N ARG A 5 -28.06 -35.33 38.32
CA ARG A 5 -28.35 -33.97 37.85
C ARG A 5 -27.77 -33.81 36.43
N SER A 6 -28.66 -33.64 35.47
CA SER A 6 -28.32 -33.18 34.11
C SER A 6 -27.76 -31.76 34.19
N ALA A 7 -26.47 -31.60 33.87
CA ALA A 7 -25.84 -30.31 33.70
C ALA A 7 -26.35 -29.69 32.38
N ASN A 8 -27.23 -28.70 32.49
CA ASN A 8 -27.60 -27.83 31.36
C ASN A 8 -26.34 -27.10 30.86
N ARG A 9 -25.70 -27.64 29.82
CA ARG A 9 -24.74 -26.90 29.00
C ARG A 9 -25.51 -25.81 28.27
N VAL A 10 -25.46 -24.59 28.81
CA VAL A 10 -25.86 -23.38 28.10
C VAL A 10 -25.01 -23.29 26.84
N ARG A 11 -25.58 -23.64 25.67
CA ARG A 11 -24.95 -23.40 24.38
C ARG A 11 -24.80 -21.88 24.23
N GLY A 12 -23.56 -21.39 24.25
CA GLY A 12 -23.26 -19.98 24.05
C GLY A 12 -23.82 -19.49 22.71
N ILE A 13 -24.26 -18.23 22.69
CA ILE A 13 -24.84 -17.58 21.50
C ILE A 13 -23.84 -17.67 20.33
N PRO A 14 -24.22 -18.25 19.16
CA PRO A 14 -23.37 -18.31 17.98
C PRO A 14 -22.87 -16.91 17.60
N GLY A 15 -21.55 -16.74 17.50
CA GLY A 15 -20.91 -15.45 17.17
C GLY A 15 -20.28 -14.69 18.35
N ARG A 16 -20.65 -14.99 19.62
CA ARG A 16 -20.03 -14.32 20.79
C ARG A 16 -18.59 -14.76 21.04
N ALA A 17 -18.28 -16.04 20.79
CA ALA A 17 -16.94 -16.60 21.00
C ALA A 17 -15.88 -16.08 19.99
N PRO A 18 -16.17 -15.97 18.67
CA PRO A 18 -15.27 -15.32 17.71
C PRO A 18 -14.95 -13.86 18.07
N VAL A 19 -15.98 -13.07 18.42
CA VAL A 19 -15.81 -11.66 18.80
C VAL A 19 -14.96 -11.51 20.06
N GLU A 20 -15.18 -12.36 21.07
CA GLU A 20 -14.38 -12.32 22.30
C GLU A 20 -12.93 -12.74 22.05
N ARG A 21 -12.69 -13.72 21.16
CA ARG A 21 -11.33 -14.11 20.74
C ARG A 21 -10.62 -12.95 20.03
N GLU A 22 -11.31 -12.25 19.14
CA GLU A 22 -10.76 -11.08 18.45
C GLU A 22 -10.44 -9.96 19.45
N ARG A 23 -11.32 -9.67 20.40
CA ARG A 23 -11.07 -8.68 21.46
C ARG A 23 -9.86 -9.05 22.31
N ARG A 24 -9.69 -10.32 22.68
CA ARG A 24 -8.51 -10.81 23.40
C ARG A 24 -7.23 -10.63 22.59
N LEU A 25 -7.26 -10.95 21.30
CA LEU A 25 -6.14 -10.74 20.39
C LEU A 25 -5.74 -9.26 20.35
N ILE A 26 -6.71 -8.36 20.17
CA ILE A 26 -6.46 -6.91 20.14
C ILE A 26 -5.84 -6.46 21.47
N ARG A 27 -6.43 -6.80 22.62
CA ARG A 27 -5.89 -6.42 23.94
C ARG A 27 -4.46 -6.91 24.17
N HIS A 28 -4.15 -8.13 23.74
CA HIS A 28 -2.79 -8.67 23.83
C HIS A 28 -1.83 -7.84 22.99
N LYS A 29 -2.21 -7.59 21.73
CA LYS A 29 -1.41 -6.81 20.78
C LYS A 29 -1.17 -5.38 21.25
N GLU A 30 -2.18 -4.73 21.83
CA GLU A 30 -2.01 -3.40 22.43
C GLU A 30 -0.96 -3.40 23.56
N LYS A 31 -0.90 -4.45 24.38
CA LYS A 31 0.11 -4.56 25.44
C LYS A 31 1.52 -4.64 24.86
N GLU A 32 1.71 -5.43 23.80
CA GLU A 32 2.98 -5.56 23.09
C GLU A 32 3.38 -4.23 22.43
N LEU A 33 2.45 -3.56 21.74
CA LEU A 33 2.69 -2.26 21.12
C LEU A 33 3.09 -1.19 22.15
N ARG A 34 2.40 -1.12 23.29
CA ARG A 34 2.76 -0.19 24.39
C ARG A 34 4.17 -0.46 24.90
N ALA A 35 4.54 -1.73 25.08
CA ALA A 35 5.89 -2.09 25.53
C ALA A 35 6.97 -1.63 24.55
N VAL A 36 6.78 -1.82 23.24
CA VAL A 36 7.75 -1.37 22.24
C VAL A 36 7.85 0.15 22.19
N ILE A 37 6.74 0.88 22.25
CA ILE A 37 6.74 2.35 22.27
C ILE A 37 7.47 2.89 23.51
N LEU A 38 7.27 2.29 24.68
CA LEU A 38 8.00 2.68 25.88
C LEU A 38 9.51 2.47 25.73
N ARG A 39 9.92 1.37 25.09
CA ARG A 39 11.34 1.12 24.78
C ARG A 39 11.89 2.15 23.80
N LEU A 40 11.18 2.45 22.71
CA LEU A 40 11.59 3.48 21.74
C LEU A 40 11.77 4.85 22.42
N ARG A 41 10.80 5.27 23.24
CA ARG A 41 10.88 6.53 23.99
C ARG A 41 12.03 6.55 25.02
N ALA A 42 12.44 5.40 25.55
CA ALA A 42 13.60 5.30 26.41
C ALA A 42 14.90 5.46 25.61
N LEU A 43 14.99 4.85 24.42
CA LEU A 43 16.14 4.98 23.52
C LEU A 43 16.33 6.42 23.04
N ASP A 44 15.25 7.15 22.78
CA ASP A 44 15.34 8.56 22.37
C ASP A 44 15.78 9.51 23.49
N ARG A 45 15.77 9.06 24.75
CA ARG A 45 16.30 9.79 25.90
C ARG A 45 17.74 9.42 26.27
N GLY A 46 18.27 8.32 25.73
CA GLY A 46 19.59 7.78 26.05
C GLY A 46 20.68 8.29 25.10
N ASP A 47 21.85 8.60 25.65
CA ASP A 47 22.99 9.21 24.96
C ASP A 47 24.16 8.21 24.91
N THR A 48 24.06 7.07 24.18
CA THR A 48 25.22 6.15 23.99
C THR A 48 25.05 5.06 22.92
N SER A 49 26.20 4.50 22.48
CA SER A 49 26.49 3.79 21.22
C SER A 49 25.80 2.45 20.92
N ALA A 50 24.91 1.92 21.77
CA ALA A 50 24.17 0.67 21.51
C ALA A 50 22.81 0.87 20.81
N THR A 51 22.44 2.11 20.45
CA THR A 51 21.09 2.44 19.99
C THR A 51 20.64 1.75 18.70
N ALA A 52 21.56 1.41 17.78
CA ALA A 52 21.20 0.85 16.48
C ALA A 52 20.60 -0.56 16.60
N GLU A 53 21.29 -1.47 17.29
CA GLU A 53 20.82 -2.84 17.49
C GLU A 53 19.49 -2.91 18.27
N GLU A 54 19.31 -2.01 19.25
CA GLU A 54 18.08 -1.93 20.03
C GLU A 54 16.92 -1.33 19.23
N ARG A 55 17.18 -0.33 18.39
CA ARG A 55 16.19 0.21 17.45
C ARG A 55 15.80 -0.84 16.42
N ASP A 56 16.74 -1.63 15.92
CA ASP A 56 16.49 -2.76 15.02
C ASP A 56 15.65 -3.84 15.69
N ALA A 57 15.91 -4.14 16.97
CA ALA A 57 15.07 -5.04 17.76
C ALA A 57 13.64 -4.49 17.91
N CYS A 58 13.47 -3.20 18.15
CA CYS A 58 12.15 -2.56 18.19
C CYS A 58 11.46 -2.64 16.83
N PHE A 59 12.17 -2.34 15.73
CA PHE A 59 11.63 -2.44 14.38
C PHE A 59 11.13 -3.85 14.07
N ARG A 60 11.92 -4.89 14.40
CA ARG A 60 11.52 -6.30 14.21
C ARG A 60 10.21 -6.62 14.92
N GLU A 61 10.05 -6.14 16.14
CA GLU A 61 8.83 -6.37 16.91
C GLU A 61 7.63 -5.59 16.35
N VAL A 62 7.82 -4.32 15.98
CA VAL A 62 6.77 -3.54 15.29
C VAL A 62 6.36 -4.21 13.99
N ARG A 63 7.32 -4.69 13.19
CA ARG A 63 7.05 -5.40 11.94
C ARG A 63 6.23 -6.67 12.19
N ARG A 64 6.61 -7.50 13.15
CA ARG A 64 5.85 -8.71 13.53
C ARG A 64 4.41 -8.37 13.93
N LEU A 65 4.22 -7.28 14.67
CA LEU A 65 2.89 -6.80 15.05
C LEU A 65 2.13 -6.23 13.83
N ALA A 66 2.77 -5.45 12.97
CA ALA A 66 2.12 -4.84 11.81
C ALA A 66 1.62 -5.87 10.77
N VAL A 67 2.39 -6.93 10.52
CA VAL A 67 2.04 -7.97 9.53
C VAL A 67 0.96 -8.94 10.04
N THR A 68 0.95 -9.25 11.34
CA THR A 68 -0.05 -10.16 11.93
C THR A 68 -1.46 -9.54 11.92
N PRO A 69 -2.53 -10.35 11.99
CA PRO A 69 -3.90 -9.86 11.87
C PRO A 69 -4.21 -8.65 12.75
N LYS A 70 -5.00 -7.71 12.23
CA LYS A 70 -5.38 -6.43 12.85
C LYS A 70 -4.28 -5.36 12.90
N GLY A 71 -3.08 -5.62 12.39
CA GLY A 71 -2.02 -4.62 12.25
C GLY A 71 -1.70 -3.88 13.55
N LEU A 72 -1.49 -2.57 13.47
CA LEU A 72 -1.14 -1.73 14.62
C LEU A 72 -2.36 -1.28 15.46
N VAL A 73 -3.52 -1.90 15.23
CA VAL A 73 -4.78 -1.84 15.98
C VAL A 73 -5.49 -0.49 16.14
N SER A 74 -4.79 0.63 16.28
CA SER A 74 -5.41 1.95 16.47
C SER A 74 -4.57 3.09 15.88
N GLU A 75 -5.21 4.24 15.66
CA GLU A 75 -4.52 5.47 15.22
C GLU A 75 -3.53 5.99 16.27
N GLU A 76 -3.78 5.75 17.56
CA GLU A 76 -2.86 6.13 18.64
C GLU A 76 -1.50 5.45 18.48
N PHE A 77 -1.49 4.14 18.27
CA PHE A 77 -0.24 3.42 18.03
C PHE A 77 0.42 3.83 16.70
N ARG A 78 -0.37 4.10 15.65
CA ARG A 78 0.18 4.56 14.37
C ARG A 78 0.83 5.94 14.47
N ARG A 79 0.28 6.84 15.29
CA ARG A 79 0.88 8.17 15.56
C ARG A 79 2.29 8.07 16.13
N ASP A 80 2.54 7.10 16.99
CA ASP A 80 3.87 6.84 17.54
C ASP A 80 4.76 6.05 16.56
N LEU A 81 4.20 5.04 15.88
CA LEU A 81 4.99 4.03 15.18
C LEU A 81 5.26 4.35 13.70
N TRP A 82 4.32 4.94 12.95
CA TRP A 82 4.56 5.22 11.53
C TRP A 82 5.74 6.20 11.31
N PRO A 83 5.90 7.29 12.08
CA PRO A 83 7.09 8.14 11.97
C PRO A 83 8.38 7.37 12.25
N PHE A 84 8.38 6.51 13.27
CA PHE A 84 9.52 5.64 13.57
C PHE A 84 9.85 4.70 12.40
N LEU A 85 8.85 4.03 11.82
CA LEU A 85 9.01 3.13 10.68
C LEU A 85 9.55 3.84 9.42
N LEU A 86 9.30 5.14 9.32
CA LEU A 86 9.79 6.00 8.23
C LEU A 86 11.11 6.69 8.58
N GLY A 87 11.77 6.34 9.68
CA GLY A 87 13.06 6.92 10.06
C GLY A 87 12.99 8.40 10.50
N VAL A 88 11.82 8.87 10.94
CA VAL A 88 11.68 10.23 11.47
C VAL A 88 12.37 10.32 12.83
N SER A 89 13.51 11.01 12.87
CA SER A 89 14.24 11.27 14.11
C SER A 89 13.66 12.47 14.86
N PRO A 90 13.50 12.41 16.20
CA PRO A 90 13.12 13.56 17.02
C PRO A 90 14.05 14.77 16.83
N ALA A 91 15.35 14.53 16.60
CA ALA A 91 16.33 15.58 16.33
C ALA A 91 16.01 16.36 15.04
N ALA A 92 15.54 15.67 14.00
CA ALA A 92 15.16 16.29 12.73
C ALA A 92 13.93 17.20 12.86
N LEU A 93 13.05 16.94 13.84
CA LEU A 93 11.85 17.77 14.10
C LEU A 93 12.17 19.06 14.88
N ASN A 94 13.25 19.03 15.66
CA ASN A 94 13.72 20.15 16.48
C ASN A 94 14.62 21.11 15.70
N GLY A 95 15.18 20.68 14.57
CA GLY A 95 15.88 21.55 13.64
C GLY A 95 14.94 22.62 13.09
N SER A 96 15.23 23.89 13.37
CA SER A 96 14.53 24.99 12.72
C SER A 96 14.87 24.95 11.23
N SER A 97 13.94 24.48 10.41
CA SER A 97 14.02 24.67 8.96
C SER A 97 13.88 26.17 8.71
N ASN A 98 15.03 26.84 8.59
CA ASN A 98 15.15 28.24 8.24
C ASN A 98 14.72 28.38 6.76
N THR A 99 13.41 28.34 6.50
CA THR A 99 12.88 28.69 5.19
C THR A 99 12.99 30.21 5.08
N GLY A 100 13.97 30.68 4.30
CA GLY A 100 14.18 32.10 4.06
C GLY A 100 12.88 32.80 3.69
N ASN A 101 12.59 33.91 4.37
CA ASN A 101 11.44 34.79 4.16
C ASN A 101 11.56 35.58 2.84
N GLY A 102 11.75 34.90 1.72
CA GLY A 102 11.58 35.46 0.38
C GLY A 102 10.22 35.07 -0.20
N PRO A 103 9.66 35.83 -1.14
CA PRO A 103 8.49 35.39 -1.90
C PRO A 103 8.85 34.11 -2.67
N GLN A 104 8.45 32.96 -2.12
CA GLN A 104 8.65 31.67 -2.77
C GLN A 104 7.77 31.64 -4.02
N GLN A 105 8.38 31.51 -5.19
CA GLN A 105 7.64 31.19 -6.41
C GLN A 105 6.86 29.90 -6.18
N ALA A 106 5.61 29.88 -6.66
CA ALA A 106 4.78 28.69 -6.55
C ALA A 106 5.48 27.50 -7.26
N HIS A 107 5.44 26.32 -6.63
CA HIS A 107 5.94 25.09 -7.27
C HIS A 107 5.27 24.88 -8.62
N ARG A 108 6.01 24.28 -9.58
CA ARG A 108 5.51 24.00 -10.95
C ARG A 108 4.16 23.28 -10.97
N ASP A 109 3.91 22.43 -9.98
CA ASP A 109 2.70 21.60 -9.86
C ASP A 109 1.61 22.19 -8.96
N ALA A 110 1.79 23.39 -8.40
CA ALA A 110 0.90 23.95 -7.38
C ALA A 110 -0.58 24.01 -7.84
N ALA A 111 -0.83 24.38 -9.10
CA ALA A 111 -2.18 24.44 -9.67
C ALA A 111 -2.84 23.06 -9.79
N GLN A 112 -2.08 22.01 -10.11
CA GLN A 112 -2.60 20.64 -10.15
C GLN A 112 -2.92 20.15 -8.73
N VAL A 113 -2.05 20.42 -7.76
CA VAL A 113 -2.28 20.10 -6.35
C VAL A 113 -3.57 20.73 -5.84
N GLU A 114 -3.82 22.00 -6.14
CA GLU A 114 -5.05 22.69 -5.72
C GLU A 114 -6.31 22.01 -6.25
N LYS A 115 -6.37 21.74 -7.57
CA LYS A 115 -7.49 21.04 -8.20
C LYS A 115 -7.74 19.66 -7.60
N ASP A 116 -6.66 18.92 -7.30
CA ASP A 116 -6.72 17.58 -6.73
C ASP A 116 -7.22 17.59 -5.28
N VAL A 117 -6.71 18.50 -4.47
CA VAL A 117 -7.12 18.65 -3.08
C VAL A 117 -8.57 19.12 -2.98
N GLU A 118 -9.03 20.03 -3.85
CA GLU A 118 -10.41 20.50 -3.87
C GLU A 118 -11.43 19.37 -4.07
N ARG A 119 -11.09 18.34 -4.86
CA ARG A 119 -11.95 17.17 -5.11
C ARG A 119 -11.70 15.99 -4.16
N SER A 120 -10.80 16.13 -3.20
CA SER A 120 -10.40 15.06 -2.27
C SER A 120 -11.22 14.99 -0.97
N LEU A 121 -10.90 14.00 -0.12
CA LEU A 121 -11.42 13.79 1.23
C LEU A 121 -12.91 13.37 1.31
N TRP A 122 -13.52 12.90 0.23
CA TRP A 122 -14.94 12.54 0.21
C TRP A 122 -15.24 11.05 0.39
N HIS A 123 -14.34 10.16 -0.04
CA HIS A 123 -14.68 8.75 -0.26
C HIS A 123 -14.56 7.87 0.98
N TYR A 124 -13.77 8.29 1.99
CA TYR A 124 -13.61 7.54 3.21
C TYR A 124 -14.85 7.59 4.12
N ASP A 125 -15.20 6.45 4.69
CA ASP A 125 -16.28 6.29 5.66
C ASP A 125 -16.14 7.22 6.87
N VAL A 126 -14.93 7.40 7.39
CA VAL A 126 -14.64 8.31 8.51
C VAL A 126 -14.85 9.80 8.22
N LEU A 127 -15.03 10.18 6.95
CA LEU A 127 -15.26 11.56 6.50
C LEU A 127 -16.71 11.82 6.08
N GLN A 128 -17.57 10.81 6.20
CA GLN A 128 -19.01 10.96 5.96
C GLN A 128 -19.62 11.80 7.08
N GLY A 129 -20.38 12.83 6.71
CA GLY A 129 -20.98 13.77 7.66
C GLY A 129 -20.03 14.87 8.19
N THR A 130 -18.75 14.87 7.80
CA THR A 130 -17.82 15.97 8.13
C THR A 130 -18.32 17.27 7.51
N LYS A 131 -18.40 18.32 8.34
CA LYS A 131 -18.81 19.67 7.92
C LYS A 131 -17.85 20.22 6.87
N GLU A 132 -18.36 21.04 5.95
CA GLU A 132 -17.55 21.66 4.91
C GLU A 132 -16.43 22.55 5.48
N SER A 133 -16.64 23.22 6.61
CA SER A 133 -15.59 24.01 7.29
C SER A 133 -14.44 23.14 7.78
N GLU A 134 -14.73 22.00 8.42
CA GLU A 134 -13.73 21.04 8.89
C GLU A 134 -12.98 20.39 7.72
N ARG A 135 -13.71 20.08 6.63
CA ARG A 135 -13.13 19.58 5.38
C ARG A 135 -12.17 20.58 4.77
N ARG A 136 -12.53 21.87 4.72
CA ARG A 136 -11.66 22.95 4.27
C ARG A 136 -10.40 23.07 5.12
N VAL A 137 -10.48 22.92 6.44
CA VAL A 137 -9.30 22.90 7.32
C VAL A 137 -8.37 21.74 6.96
N LYS A 138 -8.90 20.53 6.78
CA LYS A 138 -8.11 19.36 6.37
C LYS A 138 -7.50 19.54 4.97
N ARG A 139 -8.24 20.09 4.01
CA ARG A 139 -7.72 20.40 2.67
C ARG A 139 -6.57 21.41 2.70
N ARG A 140 -6.68 22.48 3.51
CA ARG A 140 -5.57 23.42 3.68
C ARG A 140 -4.32 22.74 4.25
N ALA A 141 -4.48 21.89 5.27
CA ALA A 141 -3.38 21.12 5.81
C ALA A 141 -2.77 20.16 4.77
N LEU A 142 -3.61 19.50 3.97
CA LEU A 142 -3.19 18.62 2.89
C LEU A 142 -2.37 19.37 1.83
N THR A 143 -2.84 20.54 1.37
CA THR A 143 -2.09 21.41 0.45
C THR A 143 -0.75 21.81 1.05
N GLN A 144 -0.71 22.25 2.32
CA GLN A 144 0.52 22.65 2.99
C GLN A 144 1.55 21.50 3.07
N ILE A 145 1.11 20.28 3.37
CA ILE A 145 2.00 19.12 3.44
C ILE A 145 2.53 18.77 2.04
N ILE A 146 1.65 18.69 1.03
CA ILE A 146 2.07 18.37 -0.35
C ILE A 146 3.07 19.40 -0.88
N GLN A 147 2.75 20.70 -0.76
CA GLN A 147 3.65 21.77 -1.18
C GLN A 147 4.95 21.76 -0.37
N GLY A 148 4.89 21.48 0.93
CA GLY A 148 6.09 21.37 1.78
C GLY A 148 7.00 20.20 1.43
N VAL A 149 6.49 19.14 0.80
CA VAL A 149 7.28 18.04 0.24
C VAL A 149 7.90 18.46 -1.09
N LEU A 150 7.09 18.97 -2.02
CA LEU A 150 7.54 19.37 -3.36
C LEU A 150 8.59 20.49 -3.30
N ASN A 151 8.37 21.53 -2.48
CA ASN A 151 9.32 22.62 -2.29
C ASN A 151 10.62 22.22 -1.59
N ALA A 152 10.66 21.04 -0.94
CA ALA A 152 11.87 20.56 -0.29
C ALA A 152 12.78 19.76 -1.25
N ASN A 153 12.24 19.33 -2.40
CA ASN A 153 12.94 18.50 -3.35
C ASN A 153 12.41 18.74 -4.78
N ASP A 154 13.09 19.61 -5.52
CA ASP A 154 12.71 20.02 -6.88
C ASP A 154 12.79 18.88 -7.91
N GLU A 155 13.31 17.70 -7.54
CA GLU A 155 13.29 16.50 -8.39
C GLU A 155 11.99 15.71 -8.28
N LEU A 156 11.08 16.08 -7.35
CA LEU A 156 9.78 15.45 -7.20
C LEU A 156 8.74 16.13 -8.08
N PHE A 157 8.10 15.34 -8.93
CA PHE A 157 6.99 15.73 -9.78
C PHE A 157 5.69 15.21 -9.16
N TYR A 158 4.69 16.08 -9.06
CA TYR A 158 3.37 15.66 -8.58
C TYR A 158 2.70 14.71 -9.57
N PHE A 159 2.17 13.58 -9.10
CA PHE A 159 1.25 12.75 -9.86
C PHE A 159 -0.17 12.79 -9.30
N GLN A 160 -1.16 12.73 -10.19
CA GLN A 160 -2.57 12.68 -9.80
C GLN A 160 -2.85 11.38 -9.02
N GLY A 161 -3.30 11.54 -7.77
CA GLY A 161 -3.47 10.45 -6.80
C GLY A 161 -2.50 10.53 -5.61
N TYR A 162 -1.42 11.31 -5.70
CA TYR A 162 -0.50 11.50 -4.57
C TYR A 162 -1.22 12.12 -3.34
N HIS A 163 -2.22 12.99 -3.57
CA HIS A 163 -3.05 13.55 -2.50
C HIS A 163 -3.81 12.49 -1.69
N ASP A 164 -4.16 11.34 -2.28
CA ASP A 164 -4.81 10.24 -1.57
C ASP A 164 -3.86 9.60 -0.57
N ILE A 165 -2.58 9.44 -0.93
CA ILE A 165 -1.55 8.95 -0.01
C ILE A 165 -1.36 9.92 1.16
N VAL A 166 -1.15 11.21 0.84
CA VAL A 166 -0.92 12.23 1.89
C VAL A 166 -2.15 12.38 2.78
N SER A 167 -3.36 12.19 2.26
CA SER A 167 -4.59 12.18 3.06
C SER A 167 -4.57 11.08 4.12
N VAL A 168 -4.04 9.88 3.82
CA VAL A 168 -3.93 8.80 4.82
C VAL A 168 -3.02 9.20 5.97
N PHE A 169 -1.86 9.80 5.66
CA PHE A 169 -0.95 10.31 6.68
C PHE A 169 -1.57 11.44 7.50
N LEU A 170 -2.22 12.42 6.87
CA LEU A 170 -2.89 13.52 7.56
C LEU A 170 -4.00 13.03 8.49
N LEU A 171 -4.82 12.08 8.05
CA LEU A 171 -5.93 11.55 8.86
C LEU A 171 -5.43 10.68 10.02
N THR A 172 -4.30 9.99 9.85
CA THR A 172 -3.73 9.11 10.89
C THR A 172 -2.86 9.88 11.88
N LEU A 173 -1.98 10.74 11.38
CA LEU A 173 -0.93 11.43 12.15
C LEU A 173 -1.31 12.85 12.60
N GLY A 174 -2.35 13.42 11.99
CA GLY A 174 -2.75 14.82 12.21
C GLY A 174 -1.92 15.81 11.40
N ASN A 175 -2.11 17.11 11.66
CA ASN A 175 -1.31 18.16 11.03
C ASN A 175 -0.16 18.56 11.94
N SER A 176 1.03 17.98 11.72
CA SER A 176 2.22 18.21 12.55
C SER A 176 3.49 18.21 11.70
N LYS A 177 4.58 18.79 12.23
CA LYS A 177 5.92 18.68 11.60
C LYS A 177 6.34 17.22 11.38
N GLY A 178 6.00 16.35 12.32
CA GLY A 178 6.23 14.90 12.21
C GLY A 178 5.52 14.28 11.02
N THR A 179 4.30 14.74 10.72
CA THR A 179 3.55 14.28 9.54
C THR A 179 4.20 14.75 8.26
N LEU A 180 4.61 16.02 8.18
CA LEU A 180 5.34 16.52 7.01
C LEU A 180 6.64 15.73 6.77
N GLN A 181 7.42 15.47 7.83
CA GLN A 181 8.66 14.71 7.70
C GLN A 181 8.41 13.24 7.30
N ALA A 182 7.40 12.59 7.89
CA ALA A 182 7.00 11.23 7.49
C ALA A 182 6.61 11.17 6.01
N VAL A 183 5.85 12.16 5.52
CA VAL A 183 5.45 12.22 4.12
C VAL A 183 6.65 12.52 3.21
N ARG A 184 7.57 13.41 3.60
CA ARG A 184 8.83 13.59 2.84
C ARG A 184 9.59 12.28 2.69
N ASN A 185 9.77 11.57 3.80
CA ASN A 185 10.50 10.30 3.79
C ASN A 185 9.79 9.26 2.91
N VAL A 186 8.45 9.13 2.99
CA VAL A 186 7.71 8.17 2.13
C VAL A 186 7.78 8.54 0.65
N SER A 187 7.81 9.84 0.31
CA SER A 187 7.96 10.35 -1.06
C SER A 187 9.33 10.13 -1.66
N GLU A 188 10.38 10.19 -0.84
CA GLU A 188 11.75 9.98 -1.29
C GLU A 188 12.16 8.50 -1.29
N THR A 189 11.34 7.64 -0.68
CA THR A 189 11.59 6.21 -0.58
C THR A 189 10.56 5.42 -1.37
N TYR A 190 9.42 5.09 -0.75
CA TYR A 190 8.40 4.22 -1.30
C TYR A 190 7.64 4.77 -2.50
N GLN A 191 7.49 6.10 -2.58
CA GLN A 191 6.71 6.79 -3.62
C GLN A 191 7.60 7.60 -4.57
N ARG A 192 8.92 7.35 -4.56
CA ARG A 192 9.87 8.12 -5.37
C ARG A 192 9.68 7.88 -6.86
N GLU A 193 9.48 6.62 -7.27
CA GLU A 193 9.31 6.28 -8.70
C GLU A 193 8.12 6.98 -9.38
N PRO A 194 6.89 7.00 -8.83
CA PRO A 194 5.77 7.71 -9.46
C PRO A 194 5.90 9.23 -9.38
N MET A 195 6.85 9.76 -8.60
CA MET A 195 7.17 11.20 -8.51
C MET A 195 8.39 11.59 -9.36
N ARG A 196 8.87 10.75 -10.28
CA ARG A 196 9.87 11.15 -11.27
C ARG A 196 9.20 11.88 -12.44
N SER A 197 10.00 12.47 -13.33
CA SER A 197 9.54 13.17 -14.54
C SER A 197 8.85 12.27 -15.59
N GLY A 198 8.77 10.96 -15.35
CA GLY A 198 8.18 9.97 -16.25
C GLY A 198 7.72 8.71 -15.52
N PHE A 199 6.84 7.93 -16.15
CA PHE A 199 6.21 6.74 -15.57
C PHE A 199 6.82 5.42 -16.05
N GLU A 200 7.86 5.45 -16.88
CA GLU A 200 8.43 4.29 -17.56
C GLU A 200 8.83 3.19 -16.55
N GLN A 201 9.51 3.58 -15.47
CA GLN A 201 9.94 2.64 -14.42
C GLN A 201 8.76 2.08 -13.64
N VAL A 202 7.75 2.90 -13.34
CA VAL A 202 6.52 2.48 -12.66
C VAL A 202 5.75 1.49 -13.53
N MET A 203 5.64 1.77 -14.82
CA MET A 203 4.97 0.92 -15.80
C MET A 203 5.70 -0.40 -15.99
N ALA A 204 7.03 -0.38 -16.13
CA ALA A 204 7.85 -1.58 -16.19
C ALA A 204 7.68 -2.43 -14.92
N THR A 205 7.68 -1.78 -13.75
CA THR A 205 7.47 -2.46 -12.47
C THR A 205 6.06 -3.06 -12.36
N ASN A 206 5.02 -2.33 -12.79
CA ASN A 206 3.64 -2.82 -12.79
C ASN A 206 3.45 -4.05 -13.71
N ARG A 207 4.21 -4.14 -14.81
CA ARG A 207 4.18 -5.31 -15.70
C ARG A 207 4.65 -6.61 -15.04
N LEU A 208 5.44 -6.53 -13.97
CA LEU A 208 5.84 -7.70 -13.17
C LEU A 208 4.64 -8.42 -12.53
N LEU A 209 3.46 -7.79 -12.47
CA LEU A 209 2.23 -8.40 -11.98
C LEU A 209 1.89 -9.70 -12.73
N PHE A 210 2.05 -9.72 -14.05
CA PHE A 210 1.69 -10.88 -14.87
C PHE A 210 2.67 -12.05 -14.72
N PRO A 211 4.01 -11.86 -14.76
CA PRO A 211 4.96 -12.91 -14.38
C PRO A 211 4.73 -13.47 -12.97
N LEU A 212 4.35 -12.62 -12.01
CA LEU A 212 4.01 -13.06 -10.66
C LEU A 212 2.72 -13.91 -10.64
N LEU A 213 1.69 -13.52 -11.39
CA LEU A 213 0.46 -14.30 -11.53
C LEU A 213 0.68 -15.62 -12.26
N ASP A 214 1.44 -15.62 -13.35
CA ASP A 214 1.81 -16.83 -14.09
C ASP A 214 2.52 -17.85 -13.18
N ALA A 215 3.43 -17.37 -12.34
CA ALA A 215 4.09 -18.21 -11.35
C ALA A 215 3.12 -18.80 -10.32
N ALA A 216 2.07 -18.07 -9.96
CA ALA A 216 1.14 -18.44 -8.90
C ALA A 216 -0.06 -19.27 -9.39
N ASP A 217 -0.58 -18.97 -10.57
CA ASP A 217 -1.77 -19.54 -11.19
C ASP A 217 -1.77 -19.27 -12.70
N GLU A 218 -1.13 -20.18 -13.45
CA GLU A 218 -1.02 -20.12 -14.91
C GLU A 218 -2.39 -20.05 -15.61
N MET A 219 -3.41 -20.75 -15.09
CA MET A 219 -4.76 -20.74 -15.68
C MET A 219 -5.39 -19.35 -15.58
N LEU A 220 -5.25 -18.70 -14.42
CA LEU A 220 -5.73 -17.33 -14.23
C LEU A 220 -4.97 -16.35 -15.12
N TYR A 221 -3.64 -16.47 -15.20
CA TYR A 221 -2.82 -15.64 -16.07
C TYR A 221 -3.24 -15.76 -17.54
N ARG A 222 -3.36 -16.98 -18.07
CA ARG A 222 -3.78 -17.21 -19.47
C ARG A 222 -5.15 -16.60 -19.76
N HIS A 223 -6.11 -16.75 -18.85
CA HIS A 223 -7.45 -16.18 -19.04
C HIS A 223 -7.42 -14.65 -19.13
N LEU A 224 -6.58 -13.99 -18.32
CA LEU A 224 -6.35 -12.55 -18.39
C LEU A 224 -5.65 -12.17 -19.69
N HIS A 225 -4.61 -12.89 -20.07
CA HIS A 225 -3.85 -12.63 -21.30
C HIS A 225 -4.72 -12.78 -22.56
N GLU A 226 -5.54 -13.84 -22.63
CA GLU A 226 -6.48 -14.08 -23.73
C GLU A 226 -7.56 -13.00 -23.84
N SER A 227 -7.89 -12.29 -22.77
CA SER A 227 -8.82 -11.15 -22.84
C SER A 227 -8.18 -9.85 -23.38
N GLY A 228 -6.87 -9.86 -23.65
CA GLY A 228 -6.13 -8.70 -24.15
C GLY A 228 -5.92 -7.59 -23.12
N VAL A 229 -6.17 -7.84 -21.83
CA VAL A 229 -5.90 -6.84 -20.79
C VAL A 229 -4.43 -6.85 -20.42
N GLU A 230 -3.87 -5.67 -20.28
CA GLU A 230 -2.55 -5.44 -19.71
C GLU A 230 -2.68 -5.10 -18.21
N PRO A 231 -1.63 -5.28 -17.39
CA PRO A 231 -1.72 -5.10 -15.94
C PRO A 231 -1.95 -3.64 -15.49
N TYR A 232 -2.16 -2.69 -16.40
CA TYR A 232 -2.33 -1.27 -16.09
C TYR A 232 -3.58 -0.95 -15.26
N PHE A 233 -4.59 -1.84 -15.24
CA PHE A 233 -5.74 -1.71 -14.34
C PHE A 233 -5.30 -1.66 -12.85
N ALA A 234 -4.15 -2.26 -12.51
CA ALA A 234 -3.61 -2.30 -11.16
C ALA A 234 -2.65 -1.13 -10.85
N LEU A 235 -2.29 -0.32 -11.85
CA LEU A 235 -1.39 0.81 -11.66
C LEU A 235 -1.91 1.79 -10.58
N PRO A 236 -3.20 2.21 -10.59
CA PRO A 236 -3.74 3.06 -9.54
C PRO A 236 -3.65 2.43 -8.14
N TRP A 237 -3.70 1.11 -8.04
CA TRP A 237 -3.61 0.41 -6.75
C TRP A 237 -2.20 0.52 -6.18
N MET A 238 -1.21 0.31 -7.04
CA MET A 238 0.20 0.33 -6.67
C MET A 238 0.66 1.75 -6.30
N ILE A 239 0.39 2.74 -7.14
CA ILE A 239 0.90 4.11 -6.95
C ILE A 239 0.16 4.88 -5.86
N THR A 240 -1.04 4.43 -5.44
CA THR A 240 -1.78 5.06 -4.33
C THR A 240 -1.87 4.17 -3.10
N TRP A 241 -1.19 3.01 -3.09
CA TRP A 241 -1.32 2.03 -2.01
C TRP A 241 -2.77 1.70 -1.64
N PHE A 242 -3.62 1.54 -2.66
CA PHE A 242 -5.05 1.29 -2.56
C PHE A 242 -5.87 2.41 -1.88
N ALA A 243 -5.26 3.54 -1.50
CA ALA A 243 -5.93 4.66 -0.83
C ALA A 243 -7.04 5.27 -1.67
N HIS A 244 -6.87 5.25 -3.00
CA HIS A 244 -7.88 5.76 -3.93
C HIS A 244 -9.10 4.82 -4.05
N GLN A 245 -8.88 3.49 -4.00
CA GLN A 245 -9.93 2.51 -4.27
C GLN A 245 -10.78 2.19 -3.04
N LEU A 246 -10.17 2.10 -1.86
CA LEU A 246 -10.87 1.63 -0.67
C LEU A 246 -11.65 2.75 0.02
N ARG A 247 -12.89 2.42 0.45
CA ARG A 247 -13.76 3.36 1.16
C ARG A 247 -13.68 3.25 2.68
N ARG A 248 -13.37 2.06 3.21
CA ARG A 248 -13.23 1.84 4.65
C ARG A 248 -11.83 2.28 5.07
N PHE A 249 -11.72 3.41 5.78
CA PHE A 249 -10.42 3.96 6.15
C PHE A 249 -9.60 2.98 6.99
N ARG A 250 -10.27 2.18 7.83
CA ARG A 250 -9.65 1.11 8.64
C ARG A 250 -8.86 0.09 7.79
N ASP A 251 -9.32 -0.18 6.57
CA ASP A 251 -8.70 -1.14 5.67
C ASP A 251 -7.48 -0.53 4.98
N VAL A 252 -7.55 0.76 4.63
CA VAL A 252 -6.43 1.52 4.08
C VAL A 252 -5.28 1.58 5.07
N VAL A 253 -5.53 2.04 6.30
CA VAL A 253 -4.47 2.12 7.32
C VAL A 253 -3.92 0.73 7.69
N ARG A 254 -4.73 -0.33 7.56
CA ARG A 254 -4.28 -1.71 7.77
C ARG A 254 -3.29 -2.18 6.70
N LEU A 255 -3.48 -1.77 5.44
CA LEU A 255 -2.51 -2.01 4.37
C LEU A 255 -1.22 -1.19 4.59
N TYR A 256 -1.36 0.08 4.97
CA TYR A 256 -0.22 0.96 5.25
C TYR A 256 0.64 0.42 6.40
N ASP A 257 0.03 -0.15 7.45
CA ASP A 257 0.76 -0.84 8.53
C ASP A 257 1.76 -1.86 7.94
N VAL A 258 1.38 -2.61 6.89
CA VAL A 258 2.24 -3.63 6.26
C VAL A 258 3.19 -3.04 5.23
N PHE A 259 2.75 -2.09 4.41
CA PHE A 259 3.61 -1.46 3.40
C PHE A 259 4.82 -0.78 4.02
N LEU A 260 4.63 -0.07 5.13
CA LEU A 260 5.69 0.64 5.84
C LEU A 260 6.74 -0.26 6.51
N VAL A 261 6.46 -1.56 6.65
CA VAL A 261 7.41 -2.54 7.22
C VAL A 261 7.90 -3.56 6.20
N SER A 262 7.51 -3.42 4.94
CA SER A 262 7.78 -4.37 3.88
C SER A 262 8.61 -3.74 2.76
N HIS A 263 9.10 -4.60 1.87
CA HIS A 263 9.77 -4.17 0.65
C HIS A 263 8.81 -3.32 -0.21
N PRO A 264 9.26 -2.25 -0.90
CA PRO A 264 8.36 -1.40 -1.69
C PRO A 264 7.54 -2.14 -2.75
N LEU A 265 8.13 -3.14 -3.44
CA LEU A 265 7.38 -4.05 -4.32
C LEU A 265 6.23 -4.83 -3.66
N PHE A 266 6.10 -4.87 -2.33
CA PHE A 266 5.05 -5.63 -1.65
C PHE A 266 3.63 -5.19 -2.08
N SER A 267 3.45 -3.92 -2.50
CA SER A 267 2.19 -3.45 -3.09
C SER A 267 1.81 -4.23 -4.37
N LEU A 268 2.78 -4.64 -5.19
CA LEU A 268 2.57 -5.51 -6.35
C LEU A 268 2.07 -6.90 -5.92
N TYR A 269 2.61 -7.45 -4.83
CA TYR A 269 2.18 -8.75 -4.30
C TYR A 269 0.77 -8.68 -3.71
N VAL A 270 0.41 -7.56 -3.08
CA VAL A 270 -0.97 -7.29 -2.66
C VAL A 270 -1.89 -7.23 -3.88
N SER A 271 -1.50 -6.57 -4.97
CA SER A 271 -2.27 -6.56 -6.24
C SER A 271 -2.46 -7.97 -6.81
N ALA A 272 -1.43 -8.81 -6.83
CA ALA A 272 -1.55 -10.20 -7.26
C ALA A 272 -2.50 -11.01 -6.34
N ALA A 273 -2.40 -10.81 -5.03
CA ALA A 273 -3.27 -11.46 -4.05
C ALA A 273 -4.75 -11.06 -4.20
N VAL A 274 -5.05 -9.81 -4.58
CA VAL A 274 -6.43 -9.39 -4.91
C VAL A 274 -6.98 -10.23 -6.07
N LEU A 275 -6.18 -10.42 -7.13
CA LEU A 275 -6.58 -11.20 -8.31
C LEU A 275 -6.77 -12.67 -7.98
N LEU A 276 -5.83 -13.27 -7.25
CA LEU A 276 -5.92 -14.68 -6.84
C LEU A 276 -7.12 -14.93 -5.92
N ASN A 277 -7.46 -13.99 -5.03
CA ASN A 277 -8.65 -14.12 -4.19
C ASN A 277 -9.95 -14.01 -5.01
N ALA A 278 -9.92 -13.33 -6.15
CA ALA A 278 -11.03 -13.20 -7.09
C ALA A 278 -10.98 -14.23 -8.24
N ARG A 279 -10.08 -15.22 -8.17
CA ARG A 279 -9.80 -16.19 -9.25
C ARG A 279 -11.05 -16.72 -9.93
N ASP A 280 -11.98 -17.31 -9.19
CA ASP A 280 -13.15 -17.94 -9.77
C ASP A 280 -14.10 -16.93 -10.42
N LYS A 281 -14.14 -15.69 -9.91
CA LYS A 281 -14.90 -14.60 -10.53
C LYS A 281 -14.25 -14.20 -11.86
N ILE A 282 -12.92 -14.14 -11.90
CA ILE A 282 -12.17 -13.77 -13.10
C ILE A 282 -12.33 -14.85 -14.19
N LEU A 283 -12.19 -16.13 -13.84
CA LEU A 283 -12.32 -17.24 -14.80
C LEU A 283 -13.74 -17.40 -15.37
N ARG A 284 -14.76 -16.91 -14.66
CA ARG A 284 -16.14 -16.85 -15.15
C ARG A 284 -16.45 -15.61 -15.99
N CYS A 285 -15.59 -14.59 -15.95
CA CYS A 285 -15.74 -13.40 -16.78
C CYS A 285 -15.40 -13.73 -18.23
N GLU A 286 -16.15 -13.15 -19.15
CA GLU A 286 -15.86 -13.25 -20.58
C GLU A 286 -14.46 -12.70 -20.88
N ARG A 287 -13.77 -13.34 -21.84
CA ARG A 287 -12.42 -12.95 -22.29
C ARG A 287 -12.49 -11.78 -23.27
N ASP A 288 -13.22 -10.75 -22.88
CA ASP A 288 -13.35 -9.49 -23.59
C ASP A 288 -12.65 -8.39 -22.79
N PHE A 289 -11.88 -7.55 -23.50
CA PHE A 289 -11.08 -6.49 -22.88
C PHE A 289 -11.94 -5.56 -22.01
N GLY A 290 -13.07 -5.09 -22.52
CA GLY A 290 -13.89 -4.08 -21.84
C GLY A 290 -14.51 -4.63 -20.55
N THR A 291 -15.12 -5.81 -20.64
CA THR A 291 -15.76 -6.48 -19.51
C THR A 291 -14.72 -6.89 -18.45
N MET A 292 -13.59 -7.46 -18.88
CA MET A 292 -12.50 -7.85 -17.99
C MET A 292 -11.90 -6.62 -17.29
N HIS A 293 -11.50 -5.59 -18.04
CA HIS A 293 -10.90 -4.38 -17.48
C HIS A 293 -11.83 -3.69 -16.46
N GLY A 294 -13.13 -3.57 -16.78
CA GLY A 294 -14.13 -3.00 -15.89
C GLY A 294 -14.30 -3.79 -14.59
N MET A 295 -14.34 -5.12 -14.67
CA MET A 295 -14.41 -5.98 -13.49
C MET A 295 -13.15 -5.86 -12.64
N LEU A 296 -11.97 -5.98 -13.26
CA LEU A 296 -10.68 -5.98 -12.57
C LEU A 296 -10.48 -4.70 -11.78
N SER A 297 -10.72 -3.55 -12.41
CA SER A 297 -10.57 -2.21 -11.82
C SER A 297 -11.32 -2.03 -10.49
N ASN A 298 -12.43 -2.76 -10.31
CA ASN A 298 -13.31 -2.66 -9.15
C ASN A 298 -13.08 -3.76 -8.09
N LEU A 299 -12.21 -4.74 -8.32
CA LEU A 299 -11.97 -5.84 -7.38
C LEU A 299 -11.58 -5.40 -5.95
N PRO A 300 -10.72 -4.37 -5.76
CA PRO A 300 -10.33 -3.97 -4.41
C PRO A 300 -11.50 -3.52 -3.53
N LEU A 301 -12.58 -2.99 -4.11
CA LEU A 301 -13.74 -2.48 -3.36
C LEU A 301 -14.42 -3.54 -2.48
N ALA A 302 -14.34 -4.81 -2.87
CA ALA A 302 -14.99 -5.93 -2.19
C ALA A 302 -14.00 -6.89 -1.50
N MET A 303 -12.71 -6.54 -1.44
CA MET A 303 -11.68 -7.46 -0.96
C MET A 303 -11.72 -7.64 0.57
N ASP A 304 -11.38 -8.83 1.02
CA ASP A 304 -11.06 -9.11 2.42
C ASP A 304 -9.58 -8.80 2.65
N VAL A 305 -9.29 -7.65 3.27
CA VAL A 305 -7.93 -7.14 3.43
C VAL A 305 -7.02 -8.11 4.21
N GLU A 306 -7.53 -8.80 5.23
CA GLU A 306 -6.68 -9.73 5.99
C GLU A 306 -6.34 -10.97 5.16
N LYS A 307 -7.28 -11.48 4.35
CA LYS A 307 -7.00 -12.59 3.43
C LYS A 307 -6.02 -12.18 2.32
N VAL A 308 -6.19 -10.99 1.77
CA VAL A 308 -5.29 -10.45 0.73
C VAL A 308 -3.87 -10.27 1.30
N ILE A 309 -3.73 -9.67 2.49
CA ILE A 309 -2.42 -9.52 3.15
C ILE A 309 -1.78 -10.89 3.40
N ALA A 310 -2.54 -11.86 3.95
CA ALA A 310 -2.02 -13.19 4.21
C ALA A 310 -1.53 -13.89 2.93
N ARG A 311 -2.30 -13.79 1.83
CA ARG A 311 -1.92 -14.34 0.53
C ARG A 311 -0.71 -13.61 -0.07
N ALA A 312 -0.62 -12.30 0.07
CA ALA A 312 0.52 -11.51 -0.39
C ALA A 312 1.82 -11.87 0.36
N ILE A 313 1.75 -12.09 1.68
CA ILE A 313 2.89 -12.57 2.49
C ILE A 313 3.36 -13.95 1.99
N VAL A 314 2.42 -14.85 1.71
CA VAL A 314 2.73 -16.18 1.15
C VAL A 314 3.44 -16.06 -0.20
N LEU A 315 2.89 -15.26 -1.13
CA LEU A 315 3.51 -15.06 -2.44
C LEU A 315 4.91 -14.44 -2.33
N PHE A 316 5.07 -13.44 -1.48
CA PHE A 316 6.35 -12.76 -1.27
C PHE A 316 7.43 -13.70 -0.73
N HIS A 317 7.04 -14.67 0.13
CA HIS A 317 7.94 -15.71 0.61
C HIS A 317 8.26 -16.77 -0.46
N GLN A 318 7.28 -17.16 -1.26
CA GLN A 318 7.46 -18.21 -2.28
C GLN A 318 8.27 -17.73 -3.49
N LEU A 319 8.10 -16.46 -3.88
CA LEU A 319 8.77 -15.86 -5.02
C LEU A 319 9.21 -14.44 -4.64
N PRO A 320 10.29 -14.26 -3.86
CA PRO A 320 10.78 -12.95 -3.45
C PRO A 320 11.25 -12.09 -4.64
N PRO A 321 11.36 -10.76 -4.48
CA PRO A 321 11.66 -9.85 -5.58
C PRO A 321 12.85 -10.23 -6.47
N PRO A 322 14.03 -10.63 -5.95
CA PRO A 322 15.15 -11.00 -6.81
C PRO A 322 14.83 -12.17 -7.76
N GLN A 323 14.07 -13.16 -7.28
CA GLN A 323 13.66 -14.31 -8.09
C GLN A 323 12.57 -13.95 -9.11
N LEU A 324 11.62 -13.08 -8.72
CA LEU A 324 10.62 -12.55 -9.65
C LEU A 324 11.29 -11.77 -10.80
N LEU A 325 12.24 -10.89 -10.48
CA LEU A 325 12.97 -10.10 -11.47
C LEU A 325 13.77 -10.99 -12.43
N GLN A 326 14.47 -12.00 -11.89
CA GLN A 326 15.19 -12.98 -12.70
C GLN A 326 14.25 -13.75 -13.63
N ARG A 327 13.12 -14.25 -13.11
CA ARG A 327 12.12 -14.99 -13.89
C ARG A 327 11.49 -14.13 -15.00
N ALA A 328 11.24 -12.86 -14.71
CA ALA A 328 10.69 -11.92 -15.67
C ALA A 328 11.73 -11.39 -16.67
N GLN A 329 13.01 -11.79 -16.56
CA GLN A 329 14.12 -11.23 -17.33
C GLN A 329 14.12 -9.70 -17.27
N PHE A 330 13.85 -9.16 -16.07
CA PHE A 330 13.64 -7.73 -15.90
C PHE A 330 14.96 -6.98 -16.04
N GLU A 331 15.14 -6.33 -17.19
CA GLU A 331 16.23 -5.40 -17.41
C GLU A 331 15.86 -4.05 -16.78
N SER A 332 16.32 -3.81 -15.56
CA SER A 332 16.20 -2.47 -14.97
C SER A 332 17.15 -1.54 -15.72
N ALA A 333 16.61 -0.59 -16.50
CA ALA A 333 17.38 0.45 -17.18
C ALA A 333 18.23 1.31 -16.21
N SER A 334 17.96 1.24 -14.90
CA SER A 334 18.71 1.94 -13.86
C SER A 334 18.87 1.08 -12.60
N ARG A 335 20.07 1.09 -11.99
CA ARG A 335 20.32 0.52 -10.66
C ARG A 335 19.66 1.31 -9.52
N ALA A 336 19.02 2.45 -9.81
CA ALA A 336 18.46 3.38 -8.81
C ALA A 336 16.92 3.35 -8.69
N ASN A 337 16.26 2.25 -9.09
CA ASN A 337 14.82 2.09 -8.92
C ASN A 337 14.50 1.76 -7.45
N THR A 338 13.89 2.73 -6.76
CA THR A 338 13.53 2.64 -5.33
C THR A 338 12.50 1.56 -5.03
N TYR A 339 11.73 1.08 -6.02
CA TYR A 339 10.86 -0.06 -5.80
C TYR A 339 11.63 -1.35 -5.53
N LEU A 340 12.85 -1.49 -6.05
CA LEU A 340 13.62 -2.75 -6.04
C LEU A 340 14.55 -2.90 -4.84
N GLN A 341 14.54 -1.95 -3.90
CA GLN A 341 15.45 -1.91 -2.76
C GLN A 341 14.69 -1.57 -1.48
N PHE A 342 15.19 -2.05 -0.34
CA PHE A 342 14.66 -1.61 0.95
C PHE A 342 15.12 -0.18 1.25
N PRO A 343 14.20 0.72 1.65
CA PRO A 343 14.54 2.13 1.84
C PRO A 343 15.37 2.44 3.08
N PHE A 344 15.35 1.59 4.11
CA PHE A 344 16.14 1.80 5.31
C PHE A 344 16.93 0.55 5.68
N GLU A 345 18.15 0.74 6.18
CA GLU A 345 19.12 -0.34 6.48
C GLU A 345 18.61 -1.39 7.48
N HIS A 346 17.70 -0.99 8.37
CA HIS A 346 17.11 -1.87 9.38
C HIS A 346 15.97 -2.77 8.84
N GLN A 347 15.52 -2.54 7.60
CA GLN A 347 14.43 -3.31 6.97
C GLN A 347 14.86 -4.63 6.30
N PRO A 348 16.02 -4.76 5.63
CA PRO A 348 16.51 -6.05 5.16
C PRO A 348 16.96 -6.92 6.34
N TRP A 349 16.29 -8.07 6.54
CA TRP A 349 16.70 -9.05 7.56
C TRP A 349 16.68 -10.49 6.99
N PRO A 350 17.77 -11.28 7.12
CA PRO A 350 17.86 -12.63 6.54
C PRO A 350 16.82 -13.63 7.09
N SER A 351 16.39 -13.51 8.35
CA SER A 351 15.29 -14.35 8.88
C SER A 351 13.88 -13.81 8.55
N ALA A 352 13.79 -12.69 7.83
CA ALA A 352 12.53 -12.10 7.36
C ALA A 352 12.24 -12.43 5.89
N THR A 353 13.24 -12.92 5.14
CA THR A 353 13.00 -13.61 3.86
C THR A 353 12.48 -15.03 4.07
N ALA A 354 12.69 -15.63 5.26
CA ALA A 354 11.92 -16.71 5.91
C ALA A 354 12.40 -16.88 7.39
N PRO A 355 11.56 -17.14 8.44
CA PRO A 355 10.18 -17.63 8.43
C PRO A 355 9.22 -16.86 9.38
N MET A 356 8.26 -16.10 8.85
CA MET A 356 6.98 -15.90 9.56
C MET A 356 6.06 -17.11 9.44
N LEU A 357 6.26 -17.87 8.36
CA LEU A 357 5.58 -19.10 8.04
C LEU A 357 6.63 -20.20 8.01
N LYS A 358 6.49 -21.20 8.89
CA LYS A 358 7.48 -22.29 9.00
C LYS A 358 7.38 -23.28 7.85
N GLU A 359 6.23 -23.36 7.19
CA GLU A 359 5.94 -24.30 6.11
C GLU A 359 4.99 -23.63 5.12
N VAL A 360 5.53 -23.18 3.98
CA VAL A 360 4.73 -22.70 2.85
C VAL A 360 5.03 -23.64 1.68
N PRO A 361 4.05 -24.38 1.15
CA PRO A 361 4.26 -25.20 -0.03
C PRO A 361 4.87 -24.35 -1.16
N PRO A 362 5.81 -24.86 -1.96
CA PRO A 362 6.32 -24.10 -3.10
C PRO A 362 5.18 -23.80 -4.07
N LEU A 363 5.36 -22.77 -4.91
CA LEU A 363 4.45 -22.55 -6.02
C LEU A 363 4.41 -23.80 -6.92
N PRO A 364 3.25 -24.08 -7.56
CA PRO A 364 3.15 -25.20 -8.49
C PRO A 364 4.28 -25.12 -9.54
N PRO A 365 4.91 -26.25 -9.90
CA PRO A 365 5.90 -26.25 -10.97
C PRO A 365 5.26 -25.75 -12.26
N ARG A 366 5.95 -24.83 -12.94
CA ARG A 366 5.52 -24.32 -14.25
C ARG A 366 5.43 -25.51 -15.22
N GLN A 367 4.31 -25.66 -15.91
CA GLN A 367 4.23 -26.61 -17.02
C GLN A 367 5.03 -26.02 -18.19
N LEU A 368 6.32 -26.35 -18.28
CA LEU A 368 7.14 -26.02 -19.45
C LEU A 368 6.47 -26.60 -20.71
N ARG A 369 6.10 -25.73 -21.65
CA ARG A 369 5.61 -26.12 -22.97
C ARG A 369 6.46 -25.48 -24.06
N ASP A 370 6.72 -26.24 -25.13
CA ASP A 370 7.45 -25.78 -26.30
C ASP A 370 6.79 -24.51 -26.88
N GLY A 371 7.53 -23.40 -26.88
CA GLY A 371 7.08 -22.09 -27.40
C GLY A 371 7.21 -20.91 -26.43
N ASP A 372 7.36 -21.15 -25.13
CA ASP A 372 7.41 -20.10 -24.09
C ASP A 372 8.63 -19.16 -24.20
N ILE A 373 9.67 -19.53 -24.96
CA ILE A 373 10.88 -18.70 -25.14
C ILE A 373 10.61 -17.53 -26.11
N SER A 374 9.59 -17.62 -26.98
CA SER A 374 9.37 -16.62 -28.03
C SER A 374 8.31 -15.56 -27.69
N SER A 375 7.41 -15.80 -26.74
CA SER A 375 6.27 -14.92 -26.45
C SER A 375 6.57 -13.79 -25.46
N TYR A 376 7.58 -13.94 -24.61
CA TYR A 376 7.96 -12.87 -23.66
C TYR A 376 8.80 -11.76 -24.31
N VAL A 377 9.35 -11.94 -25.51
CA VAL A 377 10.31 -11.00 -26.11
C VAL A 377 9.70 -10.20 -27.27
N GLY A 378 8.61 -10.65 -27.86
CA GLY A 378 8.06 -10.10 -29.11
C GLY A 378 6.85 -9.18 -28.97
N SER A 379 6.95 -8.04 -28.27
CA SER A 379 6.20 -6.78 -28.51
C SER A 379 6.41 -5.79 -27.35
N TRP A 380 7.68 -5.47 -27.05
CA TRP A 380 8.02 -4.41 -26.09
C TRP A 380 8.27 -3.06 -26.78
N GLN A 381 7.78 -2.88 -28.01
CA GLN A 381 7.74 -1.57 -28.64
C GLN A 381 6.56 -0.78 -28.08
N VAL A 382 6.92 0.26 -27.33
CA VAL A 382 6.04 1.26 -26.74
C VAL A 382 5.08 1.81 -27.80
N SER A 383 3.81 1.41 -27.74
CA SER A 383 2.78 2.12 -28.48
C SER A 383 2.45 3.39 -27.70
N ILE A 384 2.76 4.55 -28.30
CA ILE A 384 2.46 5.91 -27.81
C ILE A 384 1.00 6.06 -27.34
N ILE A 385 0.12 5.22 -27.88
CA ILE A 385 -1.31 5.11 -27.52
C ILE A 385 -1.50 4.67 -26.06
N VAL A 386 -0.65 3.79 -25.52
CA VAL A 386 -0.78 3.23 -24.15
C VAL A 386 -0.43 4.25 -23.07
N THR A 387 0.52 5.16 -23.33
CA THR A 387 0.85 6.26 -22.40
C THR A 387 -0.32 7.24 -22.29
N ALA A 388 -0.99 7.54 -23.41
CA ALA A 388 -2.20 8.36 -23.41
C ALA A 388 -3.38 7.67 -22.71
N VAL A 389 -3.49 6.34 -22.81
CA VAL A 389 -4.52 5.55 -22.10
C VAL A 389 -4.22 5.42 -20.61
N ALA A 390 -2.97 5.31 -20.16
CA ALA A 390 -2.66 5.29 -18.71
C ALA A 390 -2.93 6.65 -18.05
N VAL A 391 -2.51 7.75 -18.69
CA VAL A 391 -2.87 9.13 -18.27
C VAL A 391 -4.39 9.33 -18.38
N GLY A 392 -4.99 8.80 -19.43
CA GLY A 392 -6.43 8.83 -19.70
C GLY A 392 -7.27 7.98 -18.73
N ILE A 393 -6.77 6.86 -18.19
CA ILE A 393 -7.45 6.01 -17.20
C ILE A 393 -7.37 6.66 -15.82
N VAL A 394 -6.26 7.31 -15.48
CA VAL A 394 -6.17 8.16 -14.27
C VAL A 394 -7.12 9.36 -14.37
N ALA A 395 -7.26 9.95 -15.56
CA ALA A 395 -8.22 11.02 -15.83
C ALA A 395 -9.69 10.51 -15.92
N ALA A 396 -9.94 9.35 -16.51
CA ALA A 396 -11.27 8.79 -16.74
C ALA A 396 -11.84 8.09 -15.52
N ALA A 397 -11.03 7.49 -14.64
CA ALA A 397 -11.48 7.05 -13.32
C ALA A 397 -12.01 8.23 -12.49
N SER A 398 -11.45 9.44 -12.71
CA SER A 398 -11.94 10.69 -12.12
C SER A 398 -13.23 11.20 -12.78
N ALA A 399 -13.41 10.99 -14.10
CA ALA A 399 -14.58 11.45 -14.85
C ALA A 399 -15.79 10.47 -14.78
N PHE A 400 -15.56 9.16 -14.74
CA PHE A 400 -16.61 8.14 -14.72
C PHE A 400 -17.27 8.05 -13.34
N ALA A 401 -16.50 8.28 -12.26
CA ALA A 401 -17.05 8.44 -10.91
C ALA A 401 -17.86 9.74 -10.71
N PHE A 402 -17.72 10.71 -11.63
CA PHE A 402 -18.48 11.97 -11.61
C PHE A 402 -19.82 11.85 -12.34
N ARG A 403 -19.89 11.05 -13.42
CA ARG A 403 -21.15 10.86 -14.18
C ARG A 403 -22.21 10.07 -13.41
N ASP A 404 -21.80 9.13 -12.55
CA ASP A 404 -22.74 8.27 -11.81
C ASP A 404 -23.22 8.87 -10.47
N ARG A 405 -22.74 10.06 -10.10
CA ARG A 405 -23.04 10.71 -8.80
C ARG A 405 -23.76 12.06 -8.89
N ILE A 406 -23.89 12.61 -10.09
CA ILE A 406 -24.82 13.71 -10.35
C ILE A 406 -26.01 13.11 -11.08
N GLY A 407 -27.01 12.70 -10.30
CA GLY A 407 -28.36 12.48 -10.81
C GLY A 407 -28.91 13.81 -11.34
N MET A 408 -28.54 14.18 -12.57
CA MET A 408 -29.39 15.05 -13.37
C MET A 408 -30.50 14.15 -13.91
N ARG A 409 -31.63 14.13 -13.20
CA ARG A 409 -32.91 13.94 -13.85
C ARG A 409 -33.06 15.11 -14.84
N VAL A 410 -33.11 14.79 -16.12
CA VAL A 410 -34.06 15.46 -17.01
C VAL A 410 -35.30 14.59 -17.00
#